data_AF-A0A351A3V6-F1
#
_entry.id   AF-A0A351A3V6-F1
#
_cell.length_a   1.000
_cell.length_b   1.000
_cell.length_c   1.000
_cell.angle_alpha   90.00
_cell.angle_beta   90.00
_cell.angle_gamma   90.00
#
_symmetry.space_group_name_H-M   'P 1'
#
loop_
_entity.id
_entity.type
_entity.pdbx_description
1 polymer ?
#
loop_
_entity_poly.entity_id
_entity_poly.type
_entity_poly.pdbx_seq_one_letter_code
_entity_poly.pdbx_strand_id
1 'polypeptide(L)'
;NMGKIKANVEGEFNAQQVQAAANAIAAIAGSGMGALYGPGTDKDIGDRKTRAKPELFQNMEDVGKLAMDFNAAAANLAQAAASGDKAAVQKAFG
;
A
#
# COMPACT_ATOMS: atom_id res chain seq x y z
N ASN A 1 4.40 4.05 -7.18
CA ASN A 1 3.07 4.68 -7.27
C ASN A 1 2.86 5.76 -6.22
N MET A 2 3.10 5.49 -4.93
CA MET A 2 3.00 6.52 -3.86
C MET A 2 3.75 7.81 -4.20
N GLY A 3 5.01 7.73 -4.66
CA GLY A 3 5.78 8.91 -5.06
C GLY A 3 5.19 9.70 -6.24
N LYS A 4 4.47 9.06 -7.16
CA LYS A 4 3.79 9.75 -8.27
C LYS A 4 2.59 10.56 -7.75
N ILE A 5 1.82 9.98 -6.83
CA ILE A 5 0.70 10.67 -6.19
C ILE A 5 1.23 11.86 -5.39
N LYS A 6 2.28 11.66 -4.57
CA LYS A 6 2.94 12.73 -3.82
C LYS A 6 3.33 13.91 -4.71
N ALA A 7 4.04 13.65 -5.82
CA ALA A 7 4.45 14.68 -6.76
C ALA A 7 3.26 15.46 -7.37
N ASN A 8 2.13 14.79 -7.61
CA ASN A 8 0.92 15.45 -8.14
C ASN A 8 0.19 16.29 -7.08
N VAL A 9 0.11 15.82 -5.83
CA VAL A 9 -0.55 16.58 -4.75
C VAL A 9 0.30 17.76 -4.28
N GLU A 10 1.62 17.66 -4.35
CA GLU A 10 2.56 18.74 -4.02
C GLU A 10 2.83 19.69 -5.21
N GLY A 11 2.51 19.29 -6.44
CA GLY A 11 2.81 20.03 -7.66
C GLY A 11 1.59 20.24 -8.58
N GLU A 12 1.86 20.19 -9.89
CA GLU A 12 0.82 20.22 -10.92
C GLU A 12 0.04 18.90 -10.89
N PHE A 13 -1.29 19.02 -10.80
CA PHE A 13 -2.15 17.86 -10.57
C PHE A 13 -2.69 17.29 -11.88
N ASN A 14 -2.37 16.04 -12.15
CA ASN A 14 -2.93 15.26 -13.25
C ASN A 14 -3.82 14.12 -12.70
N ALA A 15 -5.14 14.30 -12.81
CA ALA A 15 -6.11 13.35 -12.27
C ALA A 15 -5.95 11.92 -12.83
N GLN A 16 -5.67 11.77 -14.12
CA GLN A 16 -5.51 10.45 -14.76
C GLN A 16 -4.27 9.72 -14.24
N GLN A 17 -3.14 10.42 -14.06
CA GLN A 17 -1.93 9.84 -13.49
C GLN A 17 -2.12 9.41 -12.04
N VAL A 18 -2.83 10.24 -11.25
CA VAL A 18 -3.15 9.94 -9.86
C VAL A 18 -4.08 8.73 -9.76
N GLN A 19 -5.14 8.69 -10.56
CA GLN A 19 -6.07 7.55 -10.60
C GLN A 19 -5.37 6.24 -10.97
N ALA A 20 -4.53 6.25 -12.02
CA ALA A 20 -3.76 5.07 -12.40
C ALA A 20 -2.82 4.61 -11.28
N ALA A 21 -2.14 5.55 -10.61
CA ALA A 21 -1.25 5.23 -9.49
C ALA A 21 -2.01 4.68 -8.28
N ALA A 22 -3.15 5.27 -7.92
CA ALA A 22 -3.98 4.88 -6.80
C ALA A 22 -4.60 3.48 -7.01
N ASN A 23 -5.12 3.21 -8.22
CA ASN A 23 -5.65 1.90 -8.59
C ASN A 23 -4.59 0.80 -8.47
N ALA A 24 -3.35 1.08 -8.89
CA ALA A 24 -2.26 0.13 -8.74
C ALA A 24 -1.91 -0.15 -7.26
N ILE A 25 -2.01 0.84 -6.37
CA ILE A 25 -1.79 0.64 -4.93
C ILE A 25 -2.93 -0.21 -4.34
N ALA A 26 -4.18 0.12 -4.63
CA ALA A 26 -5.34 -0.64 -4.17
C ALA A 26 -5.31 -2.11 -4.65
N ALA A 27 -4.94 -2.33 -5.91
CA ALA A 27 -4.80 -3.69 -6.46
C ALA A 27 -3.73 -4.51 -5.71
N ILE A 28 -2.58 -3.90 -5.40
CA ILE A 28 -1.52 -4.58 -4.63
C ILE A 28 -1.96 -4.82 -3.19
N ALA A 29 -2.57 -3.84 -2.53
CA ALA A 29 -3.05 -3.97 -1.16
C ALA A 29 -4.13 -5.07 -1.03
N GLY A 30 -4.99 -5.22 -2.04
CA GLY A 30 -6.01 -6.27 -2.13
C GLY A 30 -5.54 -7.61 -2.69
N SER A 31 -4.25 -7.78 -3.03
CA SER A 31 -3.76 -8.96 -3.77
C SER A 31 -3.51 -10.22 -2.92
N GLY A 32 -3.76 -10.18 -1.61
CA GLY A 32 -3.50 -11.32 -0.74
C GLY A 32 -2.02 -11.54 -0.41
N MET A 33 -1.23 -10.46 -0.30
CA MET A 33 0.22 -10.51 -0.02
C MET A 33 0.59 -11.27 1.27
N GLY A 34 -0.35 -11.51 2.19
CA GLY A 34 -0.12 -12.35 3.37
C GLY A 34 0.36 -13.76 3.03
N ALA A 35 -0.02 -14.30 1.86
CA ALA A 35 0.44 -15.61 1.39
C ALA A 35 1.96 -15.68 1.14
N LEU A 36 2.65 -14.54 1.05
CA LEU A 36 4.10 -14.47 0.86
C LEU A 36 4.90 -14.64 2.16
N TYR A 37 4.24 -14.70 3.32
CA TYR A 37 4.87 -14.79 4.65
C TYR A 37 4.74 -16.20 5.25
N GLY A 38 5.11 -17.21 4.47
CA GLY A 38 5.07 -18.62 4.89
C GLY A 38 6.24 -19.04 5.80
N PRO A 39 6.23 -20.29 6.32
CA PRO A 39 7.32 -20.82 7.13
C PRO A 39 8.68 -20.70 6.43
N GLY A 40 9.70 -20.21 7.15
CA GLY A 40 11.06 -20.06 6.65
C GLY A 40 11.35 -18.71 5.99
N THR A 41 10.35 -17.85 5.76
CA THR A 41 10.57 -16.47 5.25
C THR A 41 10.94 -15.47 6.35
N ASP A 42 10.96 -15.93 7.60
CA ASP A 42 11.36 -15.20 8.81
C ASP A 42 12.87 -14.99 8.93
N LYS A 43 13.65 -15.58 8.02
CA LYS A 43 15.10 -15.54 7.97
C LYS A 43 15.61 -15.46 6.54
N ASP A 44 16.90 -15.17 6.40
CA ASP A 44 17.58 -15.19 5.11
C ASP A 44 17.55 -16.60 4.49
N ILE A 45 17.46 -16.65 3.16
CA ILE A 45 17.49 -17.91 2.39
C ILE A 45 18.64 -17.82 1.39
N GLY A 46 19.77 -18.45 1.72
CA GLY A 46 21.02 -18.29 0.96
C GLY A 46 21.46 -16.83 0.91
N ASP A 47 21.65 -16.31 -0.30
CA ASP A 47 22.02 -14.90 -0.53
C ASP A 47 20.81 -13.94 -0.54
N ARG A 48 19.58 -14.45 -0.40
CA ARG A 48 18.37 -13.62 -0.32
C ARG A 48 18.16 -13.16 1.12
N LYS A 49 18.28 -11.85 1.34
CA LYS A 49 18.12 -11.21 2.65
C LYS A 49 16.69 -10.78 2.90
N THR A 50 16.13 -11.14 4.05
CA THR A 50 14.83 -10.60 4.49
C THR A 50 15.04 -9.37 5.38
N ARG A 51 14.11 -8.43 5.30
CA ARG A 51 14.03 -7.30 6.23
C ARG A 51 12.83 -7.40 7.18
N ALA A 52 12.05 -8.47 7.06
CA ALA A 52 10.98 -8.75 8.00
C ALA A 52 11.63 -9.08 9.35
N LYS A 53 11.23 -8.34 10.39
CA LYS A 53 11.70 -8.67 11.73
C LYS A 53 11.00 -9.95 12.22
N PRO A 54 11.66 -10.80 13.04
CA PRO A 54 11.04 -12.02 13.56
C PRO A 54 9.72 -11.79 14.30
N GLU A 55 9.57 -10.64 14.97
CA GLU A 55 8.35 -10.27 15.71
C GLU A 55 7.12 -10.14 14.80
N LEU A 56 7.29 -9.91 13.49
CA LEU A 56 6.19 -9.93 12.52
C LEU A 56 5.48 -11.29 12.54
N PHE A 57 6.26 -12.38 12.62
CA PHE A 57 5.73 -13.75 12.57
C PHE A 57 5.16 -14.22 13.91
N GLN A 58 5.47 -13.52 15.00
CA GLN A 58 4.93 -13.79 16.34
C GLN A 58 3.60 -13.06 16.59
N ASN A 59 3.31 -12.01 15.83
CA ASN A 59 2.15 -11.13 16.02
C ASN A 59 1.27 -11.09 14.75
N MET A 60 1.02 -12.24 14.13
CA MET A 60 0.29 -12.30 12.84
C MET A 60 -1.14 -11.77 12.91
N GLU A 61 -1.79 -11.79 14.07
CA GLU A 61 -3.10 -11.16 14.27
C GLU A 61 -3.03 -9.64 14.08
N ASP A 62 -2.08 -8.97 14.75
CA ASP A 62 -1.86 -7.54 14.60
C ASP A 62 -1.41 -7.17 13.19
N VAL A 63 -0.57 -8.00 12.57
CA VAL A 63 -0.18 -7.83 11.16
C VAL A 63 -1.40 -7.91 10.25
N GLY A 64 -2.31 -8.86 10.51
CA GLY A 64 -3.57 -8.99 9.78
C GLY A 64 -4.46 -7.75 9.91
N LYS A 65 -4.57 -7.19 11.12
CA LYS A 65 -5.30 -5.94 11.37
C LYS A 65 -4.70 -4.77 10.60
N LEU A 66 -3.38 -4.58 10.70
CA LEU A 66 -2.67 -3.53 9.96
C LEU A 66 -2.81 -3.70 8.44
N ALA A 67 -2.83 -4.94 7.94
CA ALA A 67 -3.06 -5.24 6.53
C ALA A 67 -4.48 -4.89 6.08
N MET A 68 -5.50 -5.17 6.92
CA MET A 68 -6.88 -4.76 6.65
C MET A 68 -7.03 -3.25 6.62
N ASP A 69 -6.45 -2.54 7.59
CA ASP A 69 -6.47 -1.07 7.64
C ASP A 69 -5.77 -0.46 6.41
N PHE A 70 -4.62 -1.01 6.02
CA PHE A 70 -3.91 -0.57 4.82
C PHE A 70 -4.72 -0.80 3.54
N ASN A 71 -5.39 -1.96 3.40
CA ASN A 71 -6.25 -2.24 2.26
C ASN A 71 -7.42 -1.25 2.19
N ALA A 72 -8.10 -1.01 3.30
CA ALA A 72 -9.19 -0.03 3.38
C ALA A 72 -8.72 1.38 3.00
N ALA A 73 -7.56 1.82 3.49
CA ALA A 73 -6.97 3.11 3.15
C ALA A 73 -6.61 3.21 1.66
N ALA A 74 -6.03 2.15 1.08
CA ALA A 74 -5.69 2.09 -0.34
C ALA A 74 -6.94 2.14 -1.25
N ALA A 75 -8.02 1.44 -0.86
CA ALA A 75 -9.30 1.49 -1.56
C ALA A 75 -9.93 2.89 -1.50
N ASN A 76 -9.91 3.53 -0.32
CA ASN A 76 -10.36 4.91 -0.15
C ASN A 76 -9.53 5.90 -1.00
N LEU A 77 -8.21 5.72 -1.09
CA LEU A 77 -7.35 6.52 -1.96
C LEU A 77 -7.72 6.36 -3.44
N ALA A 78 -8.01 5.14 -3.90
CA ALA A 78 -8.48 4.90 -5.26
C ALA A 78 -9.84 5.56 -5.54
N GLN A 79 -10.77 5.52 -4.58
CA GLN A 79 -12.06 6.21 -4.68
C GLN A 79 -11.89 7.73 -4.73
N ALA A 80 -11.04 8.30 -3.88
CA ALA A 80 -10.72 9.73 -3.88
C ALA A 80 -10.03 10.14 -5.19
N ALA A 81 -9.14 9.30 -5.74
CA ALA A 81 -8.49 9.58 -7.02
C ALA A 81 -9.48 9.55 -8.20
N ALA A 82 -10.50 8.69 -8.15
CA ALA A 82 -11.54 8.62 -9.18
C ALA A 82 -12.45 9.87 -9.22
N SER A 83 -12.53 10.66 -8.15
CA SER A 83 -13.28 11.93 -8.17
C SER A 83 -12.52 13.05 -8.89
N GLY A 84 -11.20 12.91 -9.07
CA GLY A 84 -10.34 13.97 -9.61
C GLY A 84 -10.12 15.16 -8.66
N ASP A 85 -10.60 15.09 -7.42
CA ASP A 85 -10.42 16.16 -6.43
C ASP A 85 -9.05 16.05 -5.74
N LYS A 86 -8.17 17.02 -6.04
CA LYS A 86 -6.82 17.12 -5.45
C LYS A 86 -6.84 17.12 -3.92
N ALA A 87 -7.79 17.83 -3.30
CA ALA A 87 -7.87 17.94 -1.84
C ALA A 87 -8.34 16.61 -1.22
N ALA A 88 -9.31 15.94 -1.84
CA ALA A 88 -9.75 14.62 -1.41
C ALA A 88 -8.62 13.58 -1.51
N VAL A 89 -7.87 13.59 -2.62
CA VAL A 89 -6.68 12.73 -2.80
C VAL A 89 -5.63 13.02 -1.74
N GLN A 90 -5.31 14.30 -1.51
CA GLN A 90 -4.29 14.68 -0.53
C GLN A 90 -4.66 14.23 0.89
N LYS A 91 -5.94 14.34 1.26
CA LYS A 91 -6.46 13.84 2.53
C LYS A 91 -6.40 12.31 2.64
N ALA A 92 -6.71 11.59 1.56
CA ALA A 92 -6.69 10.13 1.56
C ALA A 92 -5.26 9.54 1.44
N PHE A 93 -4.30 10.32 0.95
CA PHE A 93 -2.91 9.92 0.75
C PHE A 93 -2.06 10.03 2.02
N GLY A 94 -2.36 10.99 2.90
CA GLY A 94 -1.69 11.20 4.18
C GLY A 94 -2.30 10.38 5.30
#